data_AF-A0AAU9XV48-F1
#
_entry.id   AF-A0AAU9XV48-F1
#
_cell.length_a   1.000
_cell.length_b   1.000
_cell.length_c   1.000
_cell.angle_alpha   90.00
_cell.angle_beta   90.00
_cell.angle_gamma   90.00
#
_symmetry.space_group_name_H-M   'P 1'
#
loop_
_entity.id
_entity.type
_entity.pdbx_description
1 polymer ?
#
loop_
_entity_poly.entity_id
_entity_poly.type
_entity_poly.pdbx_seq_one_letter_code
_entity_poly.pdbx_strand_id
1 'polypeptide(L)'
;MLADSGLLRDLQQYAFDHGGQPTCLYGDPAYPLRVHLQGPFRFGVLTDQMKAYNTAMSAVRSSVEWLFGDIINYFKFVDFKKNLKIGLSSIGKMYIVSALLQNALTCLYGNETVTFFDLDPPTLEEYFS
;
A
#
# COMPACT_ATOMS: atom_id res chain seq x y z
N MET A 1 3.49 -6.39 15.73
CA MET A 1 3.70 -5.86 14.36
C MET A 1 3.25 -4.41 14.20
N LEU A 2 2.03 -4.00 14.56
CA LEU A 2 1.64 -2.57 14.61
C LEU A 2 1.93 -1.92 15.97
N ALA A 3 1.62 -2.61 17.08
CA ALA A 3 1.90 -2.10 18.42
C ALA A 3 3.41 -1.89 18.65
N ASP A 4 4.23 -2.78 18.09
CA ASP A 4 5.68 -2.80 18.28
C ASP A 4 6.45 -1.92 17.28
N SER A 5 5.80 -1.45 16.20
CA SER A 5 6.50 -0.70 15.13
C SER A 5 6.74 0.76 15.47
N GLY A 6 6.04 1.31 16.47
CA GLY A 6 6.02 2.75 16.74
C GLY A 6 5.17 3.56 15.76
N LEU A 7 4.61 2.94 14.71
CA LEU A 7 3.88 3.64 13.64
C LEU A 7 2.74 4.51 14.18
N LEU A 8 1.97 4.03 15.16
CA LEU A 8 0.87 4.82 15.71
C LEU A 8 1.34 6.10 16.42
N ARG A 9 2.50 6.03 17.08
CA ARG A 9 3.12 7.20 17.72
C ARG A 9 3.62 8.17 16.66
N ASP A 10 4.27 7.65 15.62
CA ASP A 10 4.83 8.47 14.55
C ASP A 10 3.72 9.16 13.75
N LEU A 11 2.62 8.45 13.44
CA LEU A 11 1.44 9.06 12.82
C LEU A 11 0.86 10.18 13.69
N GLN A 12 0.73 9.96 14.99
CA GLN A 12 0.22 10.99 15.90
C GLN A 12 1.12 12.23 15.96
N GLN A 13 2.42 12.07 15.72
CA GLN A 13 3.37 13.19 15.76
C GLN A 13 3.50 13.92 14.41
N TYR A 14 3.40 13.19 13.30
CA TYR A 14 3.82 13.70 11.98
C TYR A 14 2.73 13.68 10.91
N ALA A 15 1.62 12.97 11.09
CA ALA A 15 0.58 12.84 10.07
C ALA A 15 -0.37 14.06 10.05
N PHE A 16 0.20 15.20 9.70
CA PHE A 16 -0.50 16.46 9.47
C PHE A 16 -0.09 17.02 8.11
N ASP A 17 -1.02 17.66 7.41
CA ASP A 17 -0.70 18.42 6.20
C ASP A 17 0.00 19.74 6.54
N HIS A 18 0.39 20.50 5.51
CA HIS A 18 1.03 21.81 5.70
C HIS A 18 0.13 22.84 6.42
N GLY A 19 -1.18 22.63 6.44
CA GLY A 19 -2.15 23.45 7.17
C GLY A 19 -2.42 22.96 8.59
N GLY A 20 -1.74 21.91 9.06
CA GLY A 20 -1.94 21.31 10.37
C GLY A 20 -3.21 20.44 10.47
N GLN A 21 -3.87 20.11 9.36
CA GLN A 21 -5.00 19.19 9.37
C GLN A 21 -4.50 17.75 9.47
N PRO A 22 -5.14 16.91 10.31
CA PRO A 22 -4.71 15.53 10.46
C PRO A 22 -4.94 14.76 9.16
N THR A 23 -3.91 14.07 8.69
CA THR A 23 -3.99 13.10 7.59
C THR A 23 -4.12 11.69 8.14
N CYS A 24 -4.61 10.75 7.32
CA CYS A 24 -4.82 9.38 7.77
C CYS A 24 -4.38 8.35 6.73
N LEU A 25 -3.93 7.19 7.22
CA LEU A 25 -3.73 6.00 6.42
C LEU A 25 -5.03 5.18 6.40
N TYR A 26 -5.29 4.52 5.27
CA TYR A 26 -6.35 3.53 5.19
C TYR A 26 -5.79 2.13 5.43
N GLY A 27 -6.26 1.51 6.51
CA GLY A 27 -5.85 0.18 6.93
C GLY A 27 -6.87 -0.90 6.56
N ASP A 28 -6.37 -2.12 6.52
CA ASP A 28 -7.19 -3.33 6.52
C ASP A 28 -8.18 -3.36 7.71
N PRO A 29 -9.32 -4.04 7.54
CA PRO A 29 -10.22 -4.39 8.62
C PRO A 29 -9.62 -4.67 10.01
N ALA A 30 -8.50 -5.39 10.09
CA ALA A 30 -7.90 -5.79 11.35
C ALA A 30 -7.36 -4.62 12.21
N TYR A 31 -7.14 -3.44 11.63
CA TYR A 31 -6.53 -2.31 12.34
C TYR A 31 -7.54 -1.49 13.15
N PRO A 32 -7.10 -0.89 14.29
CA PRO A 32 -7.96 -0.05 15.10
C PRO A 32 -8.23 1.28 14.40
N LEU A 33 -9.48 1.77 14.50
CA LEU A 33 -9.85 3.08 14.01
C LEU A 33 -9.28 4.18 14.92
N ARG A 34 -8.55 5.13 14.33
CA ARG A 34 -7.97 6.33 14.95
C ARG A 34 -8.03 7.49 13.97
N VAL A 35 -7.80 8.72 14.45
CA VAL A 35 -7.73 9.93 13.61
C VAL A 35 -6.81 9.71 12.40
N HIS A 36 -5.60 9.18 12.63
CA HIS A 36 -4.59 8.95 11.58
C HIS A 36 -4.59 7.53 10.98
N LEU A 37 -5.52 6.65 11.37
CA LEU A 37 -5.62 5.29 10.84
C LEU A 37 -7.09 4.90 10.72
N GLN A 38 -7.61 4.97 9.51
CA GLN A 38 -8.99 4.66 9.18
C GLN A 38 -9.10 3.25 8.57
N GLY A 39 -10.32 2.76 8.41
CA GLY A 39 -10.61 1.49 7.76
C GLY A 39 -12.07 1.46 7.30
N PRO A 40 -12.53 0.35 6.71
CA PRO A 40 -13.87 0.29 6.15
C PRO A 40 -14.95 0.40 7.24
N PHE A 41 -16.05 1.06 6.89
CA PHE A 41 -17.24 1.11 7.73
C PHE A 41 -17.86 -0.28 7.86
N ARG A 42 -18.12 -0.75 9.08
CA ARG A 42 -18.53 -2.15 9.33
C ARG A 42 -19.68 -2.35 10.29
N PHE A 43 -20.05 -1.33 11.06
CA PHE A 43 -21.04 -1.46 12.13
C PHE A 43 -22.32 -0.70 11.81
N GLY A 44 -23.46 -1.32 12.12
CA GLY A 44 -24.78 -0.73 11.90
C GLY A 44 -25.26 -0.82 10.45
N VAL A 45 -26.42 -0.19 10.20
CA VAL A 45 -26.97 -0.05 8.85
C VAL A 45 -26.13 0.98 8.10
N LEU A 46 -25.37 0.52 7.11
CA LEU A 46 -24.54 1.40 6.30
C LEU A 46 -25.42 2.27 5.41
N THR A 47 -25.21 3.59 5.46
CA THR A 47 -25.80 4.52 4.50
C THR A 47 -25.22 4.25 3.12
N ASP A 48 -25.90 4.70 2.07
CA ASP A 48 -25.41 4.49 0.70
C ASP A 48 -24.08 5.20 0.45
N GLN A 49 -23.82 6.32 1.14
CA GLN A 49 -22.52 6.99 1.11
C GLN A 49 -21.41 6.14 1.74
N MET A 50 -21.67 5.46 2.87
CA MET A 50 -20.69 4.57 3.51
C MET A 50 -20.40 3.35 2.64
N LYS A 51 -21.41 2.81 1.96
CA LYS A 51 -21.23 1.72 0.98
C LYS A 51 -20.38 2.18 -0.20
N ALA A 52 -20.69 3.35 -0.77
CA ALA A 52 -19.92 3.91 -1.89
C ALA A 52 -18.45 4.12 -1.50
N TYR A 53 -18.20 4.67 -0.30
CA TYR A 53 -16.85 4.83 0.24
C TYR A 53 -16.12 3.48 0.38
N ASN A 54 -16.76 2.48 1.00
CA ASN A 54 -16.18 1.15 1.16
C ASN A 54 -15.87 0.49 -0.19
N THR A 55 -16.75 0.63 -1.18
CA THR A 55 -16.52 0.12 -2.54
C THR A 55 -15.30 0.77 -3.17
N ALA A 56 -15.19 2.10 -3.13
CA ALA A 56 -14.05 2.84 -3.66
C ALA A 56 -12.73 2.42 -2.97
N MET A 57 -12.73 2.37 -1.63
CA MET A 57 -11.54 1.98 -0.89
C MET A 57 -11.17 0.50 -1.06
N SER A 58 -12.15 -0.38 -1.29
CA SER A 58 -11.87 -1.78 -1.60
C SER A 58 -11.18 -1.94 -2.95
N ALA A 59 -11.53 -1.13 -3.95
CA ALA A 59 -10.87 -1.14 -5.25
C ALA A 59 -9.38 -0.74 -5.14
N VAL A 60 -9.09 0.34 -4.40
CA VAL A 60 -7.72 0.77 -4.09
C VAL A 60 -6.95 -0.28 -3.29
N ARG A 61 -7.61 -0.95 -2.33
CA ARG A 61 -6.98 -2.02 -1.56
C ARG A 61 -6.62 -3.22 -2.44
N SER A 62 -7.49 -3.60 -3.38
CA SER A 62 -7.23 -4.71 -4.31
C SER A 62 -6.01 -4.45 -5.20
N SER A 63 -5.77 -3.22 -5.63
CA SER A 63 -4.59 -2.92 -6.45
C SER A 63 -3.27 -3.06 -5.70
N VAL A 64 -3.27 -2.84 -4.38
CA VAL A 64 -2.10 -3.15 -3.53
C VAL A 64 -1.80 -4.66 -3.53
N GLU A 65 -2.83 -5.51 -3.53
CA GLU A 65 -2.66 -6.97 -3.62
C GLU A 65 -2.12 -7.39 -5.00
N TRP A 66 -2.55 -6.74 -6.08
CA TRP A 66 -1.99 -6.97 -7.42
C TRP A 66 -0.51 -6.64 -7.47
N LEU A 67 -0.08 -5.51 -6.90
CA LEU A 67 1.33 -5.15 -6.79
C LEU A 67 2.15 -6.20 -6.03
N PHE A 68 1.62 -6.75 -4.94
CA PHE A 68 2.28 -7.85 -4.23
C PHE A 68 2.43 -9.10 -5.09
N GLY A 69 1.38 -9.42 -5.86
CA GLY A 69 1.41 -10.49 -6.85
C GLY A 69 2.48 -10.27 -7.91
N ASP A 70 2.53 -9.08 -8.50
CA ASP A 70 3.52 -8.69 -9.50
C ASP A 70 4.95 -8.84 -8.97
N ILE A 71 5.23 -8.28 -7.78
CA ILE A 71 6.57 -8.36 -7.17
C ILE A 71 7.00 -9.82 -6.98
N ILE A 72 6.12 -10.67 -6.44
CA ILE A 72 6.44 -12.10 -6.20
C ILE A 72 6.55 -12.86 -7.53
N ASN A 73 5.89 -12.39 -8.60
CA ASN A 73 5.96 -13.00 -9.92
C ASN A 73 7.23 -12.64 -10.69
N TYR A 74 7.61 -11.37 -10.73
CA TYR A 74 8.83 -10.91 -11.41
C TYR A 74 10.09 -11.20 -10.59
N PHE A 75 10.03 -11.06 -9.27
CA PHE A 75 11.18 -11.20 -8.37
C PHE A 75 11.05 -12.44 -7.48
N LYS A 76 11.00 -13.63 -8.10
CA LYS A 76 10.78 -14.93 -7.42
C LYS A 76 11.71 -15.20 -6.23
N PHE A 77 12.92 -14.62 -6.24
CA PHE A 77 13.86 -14.78 -5.14
C PHE A 77 13.34 -14.19 -3.81
N VAL A 78 12.44 -13.21 -3.85
CA VAL A 78 11.81 -12.58 -2.68
C VAL A 78 10.83 -13.51 -1.96
N ASP A 79 10.29 -14.53 -2.63
CA ASP A 79 9.41 -15.56 -2.04
C ASP A 79 10.14 -16.88 -1.73
N PHE A 80 11.47 -16.91 -1.82
CA PHE A 80 12.22 -18.14 -1.57
C PHE A 80 12.39 -18.44 -0.06
N LYS A 81 11.31 -18.91 0.56
CA LYS A 81 11.16 -19.14 2.01
C LYS A 81 12.24 -20.02 2.64
N LYS A 82 12.84 -20.95 1.88
CA LYS A 82 13.92 -21.82 2.39
C LYS A 82 15.24 -21.08 2.63
N ASN A 83 15.53 -20.02 1.87
CA ASN A 83 16.76 -19.22 2.03
C ASN A 83 16.54 -17.89 2.74
N LEU A 84 15.32 -17.35 2.75
CA LEU A 84 15.03 -16.06 3.33
C LEU A 84 14.56 -16.20 4.78
N LYS A 85 15.30 -15.61 5.72
CA LYS A 85 14.97 -15.59 7.14
C LYS A 85 14.85 -14.15 7.65
N ILE A 86 13.72 -13.82 8.28
CA ILE A 86 13.51 -12.51 8.93
C ILE A 86 14.60 -12.30 9.98
N GLY A 87 15.26 -11.15 9.95
CA GLY A 87 16.36 -10.80 10.87
C GLY A 87 17.72 -11.40 10.53
N LEU A 88 17.80 -12.37 9.61
CA LEU A 88 19.06 -13.00 9.17
C LEU A 88 19.38 -12.77 7.69
N SER A 89 18.40 -12.27 6.93
CA SER A 89 18.53 -11.92 5.53
C SER A 89 17.97 -10.53 5.31
N SER A 90 18.51 -9.80 4.34
CA SER A 90 18.08 -8.42 4.01
C SER A 90 16.78 -8.39 3.20
N ILE A 91 15.76 -9.16 3.61
CA ILE A 91 14.49 -9.34 2.88
C ILE A 91 13.80 -8.00 2.67
N GLY A 92 13.76 -7.14 3.70
CA GLY A 92 13.14 -5.81 3.59
C GLY A 92 13.79 -4.95 2.51
N LYS A 93 15.13 -4.93 2.44
CA LYS A 93 15.84 -4.19 1.38
C LYS A 93 15.59 -4.78 0.01
N MET A 94 15.64 -6.11 -0.12
CA MET A 94 15.34 -6.81 -1.37
C MET A 94 13.94 -6.46 -1.87
N TYR A 95 12.95 -6.49 -0.98
CA TYR A 95 11.57 -6.17 -1.30
C TYR A 95 11.40 -4.71 -1.76
N ILE A 96 12.00 -3.75 -1.05
CA ILE A 96 11.94 -2.32 -1.43
C ILE A 96 12.55 -2.10 -2.81
N VAL A 97 13.71 -2.70 -3.10
CA VAL A 97 14.34 -2.59 -4.42
C VAL A 97 13.46 -3.25 -5.50
N SER A 98 12.89 -4.42 -5.22
CA SER A 98 11.95 -5.07 -6.14
C SER A 98 10.70 -4.23 -6.41
N ALA A 99 10.14 -3.56 -5.39
CA ALA A 99 9.00 -2.66 -5.57
C ALA A 99 9.36 -1.44 -6.44
N LEU A 100 10.55 -0.85 -6.21
CA LEU A 100 11.03 0.27 -7.03
C LEU A 100 11.25 -0.13 -8.50
N LEU A 101 11.82 -1.31 -8.73
CA LEU A 101 11.98 -1.87 -10.08
C LEU A 101 10.63 -2.27 -10.70
N GLN A 102 9.68 -2.74 -9.90
CA GLN A 102 8.33 -3.06 -10.37
C GLN A 102 7.61 -1.80 -10.85
N ASN A 103 7.71 -0.68 -10.12
CA ASN A 103 7.15 0.59 -10.56
C ASN A 103 7.80 1.07 -11.87
N ALA A 104 9.11 0.89 -12.03
CA ALA A 104 9.80 1.18 -13.29
C ALA A 104 9.28 0.31 -14.46
N LEU A 105 9.00 -0.99 -14.22
CA LEU A 105 8.36 -1.86 -15.21
C LEU A 105 6.94 -1.38 -15.56
N THR A 106 6.16 -0.94 -14.57
CA THR A 106 4.84 -0.34 -14.79
C THR A 106 4.93 0.93 -15.65
N CYS A 107 5.96 1.77 -15.45
CA CYS A 107 6.18 2.96 -16.29
C CYS A 107 6.46 2.60 -17.77
N LEU A 108 7.18 1.50 -18.00
CA LEU A 108 7.59 1.09 -19.35
C LEU A 108 6.52 0.28 -20.10
N TYR A 109 5.76 -0.55 -19.38
CA TYR A 109 4.90 -1.57 -19.99
C TYR A 109 3.44 -1.51 -19.51
N GLY A 110 3.12 -0.67 -18.52
CA GLY A 110 1.86 -0.71 -17.79
C GLY A 110 1.71 -1.97 -16.93
N ASN A 111 0.55 -2.12 -16.30
CA ASN A 111 0.10 -3.36 -15.65
C ASN A 111 -1.43 -3.35 -15.49
N GLU A 112 -1.97 -4.36 -14.81
CA GLU A 112 -3.41 -4.46 -14.53
C GLU A 112 -3.95 -3.26 -13.74
N THR A 113 -3.14 -2.67 -12.86
CA THR A 113 -3.54 -1.50 -12.05
C THR A 113 -3.78 -0.28 -12.93
N VAL A 114 -2.86 0.02 -13.86
CA VAL A 114 -2.98 1.10 -14.85
C VAL A 114 -4.26 0.95 -15.66
N THR A 115 -4.51 -0.25 -16.19
CA THR A 115 -5.72 -0.55 -16.98
C THR A 115 -7.00 -0.44 -16.15
N PHE A 116 -6.99 -0.91 -14.90
CA PHE A 116 -8.17 -0.91 -14.05
C PHE A 116 -8.60 0.51 -13.64
N PHE A 117 -7.64 1.40 -13.36
CA PHE A 117 -7.93 2.78 -13.00
C PHE A 117 -8.02 3.74 -14.18
N ASP A 118 -7.74 3.26 -15.40
CA ASP A 118 -7.70 4.08 -16.61
C ASP A 118 -6.77 5.29 -16.45
N LEU A 119 -5.54 5.00 -16.00
CA LEU A 119 -4.51 6.01 -15.73
C LEU A 119 -3.26 5.70 -16.54
N ASP A 120 -2.67 6.69 -17.19
CA ASP A 120 -1.37 6.55 -17.81
C ASP A 120 -0.26 6.59 -16.73
N PRO A 121 0.70 5.66 -16.76
CA PRO A 121 1.82 5.73 -15.83
C PRO A 121 2.75 6.89 -16.22
N PRO A 122 3.49 7.48 -15.26
CA PRO A 122 4.50 8.46 -15.60
C PRO A 122 5.59 7.82 -16.47
N THR A 123 6.36 8.66 -17.16
CA THR A 123 7.57 8.19 -17.84
C THR A 123 8.58 7.67 -16.83
N LEU A 124 9.50 6.82 -17.29
CA LEU A 124 10.58 6.30 -16.45
C LEU A 124 11.45 7.43 -15.86
N GLU A 125 11.65 8.52 -16.61
CA GLU A 125 12.41 9.69 -16.17
C GLU A 125 11.68 10.46 -15.06
N GLU A 126 10.38 10.73 -15.22
CA GLU A 126 9.55 11.39 -14.21
C GLU A 126 9.45 10.58 -12.91
N TYR A 127 9.49 9.24 -12.99
CA TYR A 127 9.44 8.40 -11.80
C TYR A 127 10.75 8.43 -10.99
N PHE A 128 11.89 8.67 -11.64
CA PHE A 128 13.22 8.65 -11.00
C PHE A 128 13.82 10.05 -10.75
N SER A 129 13.15 11.12 -11.14
CA SER A 129 13.54 12.51 -10.84
C SER A 129 13.25 12.88 -9.39
#